data_AF-A0A8T4P1Q4-F1
#
_entry.id   AF-A0A8T4P1Q4-F1
#
_cell.length_a   1.000
_cell.length_b   1.000
_cell.length_c   1.000
_cell.angle_alpha   90.00
_cell.angle_beta   90.00
_cell.angle_gamma   90.00
#
_symmetry.space_group_name_H-M   'P 1'
#
loop_
_entity.id
_entity.type
_entity.pdbx_description
1 polymer ?
#
loop_
_entity_poly.entity_id
_entity_poly.type
_entity_poly.pdbx_seq_one_letter_code
_entity_poly.pdbx_strand_id
1 'polypeptide(L)' 'MIKKIKGRYAVLSETTGRKFGTYRTKKEALKMLRQIEFFKHLKGSPGLRKALRKKSLAVK' A
#
# COMPACT_ATOMS: atom_id res chain seq x y z
N MET A 1 2.12 9.57 0.25
CA MET A 1 1.45 10.81 -0.24
C MET A 1 0.55 10.56 -1.46
N ILE A 2 -0.39 11.48 -1.73
CA ILE A 2 -1.27 11.47 -2.92
C ILE A 2 -1.04 12.76 -3.72
N LYS A 3 -0.81 12.66 -5.03
CA LYS A 3 -0.71 13.80 -5.96
C LYS A 3 -1.75 13.70 -7.08
N LYS A 4 -2.33 14.83 -7.49
CA LYS A 4 -3.22 14.87 -8.67
C LYS A 4 -2.37 15.08 -9.92
N ILE A 5 -2.43 14.14 -10.87
CA ILE A 5 -1.64 14.14 -12.11
C ILE A 5 -2.60 13.88 -13.27
N LYS A 6 -2.67 14.82 -14.23
CA LYS A 6 -3.51 14.71 -15.44
C LYS A 6 -4.95 14.27 -15.14
N GLY A 7 -5.57 14.87 -14.12
CA GLY A 7 -6.95 14.58 -13.72
C GLY A 7 -7.16 13.32 -12.86
N ARG A 8 -6.11 12.56 -12.56
CA ARG A 8 -6.17 11.34 -11.71
C ARG A 8 -5.40 11.50 -10.41
N TYR A 9 -5.70 10.70 -9.41
CA TYR A 9 -5.01 10.69 -8.12
C TYR A 9 -3.94 9.61 -8.09
N ALA A 10 -2.67 10.00 -8.11
CA ALA A 10 -1.53 9.10 -8.01
C ALA A 10 -1.10 8.94 -6.54
N VAL A 11 -0.89 7.70 -6.09
CA VAL A 11 -0.31 7.40 -4.78
C VAL A 11 1.19 7.21 -4.96
N LEU A 12 1.98 8.01 -4.24
CA LEU A 12 3.43 8.05 -4.33
C LEU A 12 4.07 7.79 -2.96
N SER A 13 5.25 7.17 -2.99
CA SER A 13 6.15 7.08 -1.85
C SER A 13 6.64 8.46 -1.45
N GLU A 14 6.65 8.75 -0.15
CA GLU A 14 7.21 10.00 0.38
C GLU A 14 8.72 10.04 0.27
N THR A 15 9.39 8.90 0.48
CA THR A 15 10.86 8.84 0.55
C THR A 15 11.50 8.68 -0.82
N THR A 16 10.89 7.89 -1.71
CA THR A 16 11.50 7.52 -2.99
C THR A 16 10.79 8.12 -4.19
N GLY A 17 9.65 8.77 -4.00
CA GLY A 17 8.80 9.24 -5.10
C GLY A 17 8.19 8.14 -5.96
N ARG A 18 8.46 6.85 -5.67
CA ARG A 18 7.94 5.70 -6.42
C ARG A 18 6.42 5.72 -6.47
N LYS A 19 5.87 5.47 -7.65
CA LYS A 19 4.43 5.41 -7.89
C LYS A 19 3.87 4.02 -7.58
N PHE A 20 2.86 3.98 -6.71
CA PHE A 20 2.15 2.75 -6.34
C PHE A 20 0.87 2.52 -7.15
N GLY A 21 0.28 3.59 -7.72
CA GLY A 21 -0.90 3.46 -8.57
C GLY A 21 -1.51 4.81 -8.94
N THR A 22 -2.49 4.79 -9.85
CA THR A 22 -3.36 5.93 -10.16
C THR A 22 -4.83 5.54 -10.01
N TYR A 23 -5.61 6.45 -9.47
CA TYR A 23 -7.02 6.24 -9.16
C TYR A 23 -7.88 7.34 -9.73
N ARG A 24 -9.14 7.03 -10.02
CA ARG A 24 -10.10 8.01 -10.52
C ARG A 24 -10.51 8.96 -9.40
N THR A 25 -10.68 8.43 -8.19
CA THR A 25 -11.16 9.21 -7.05
C THR A 25 -10.10 9.36 -5.96
N LYS A 26 -10.22 10.43 -5.18
CA LYS A 26 -9.37 10.66 -3.98
C LYS A 26 -9.59 9.56 -2.94
N LYS A 27 -10.83 9.05 -2.81
CA LYS A 27 -11.22 8.02 -1.85
C LYS A 27 -10.50 6.69 -2.10
N GLU A 28 -10.40 6.26 -3.35
CA GLU A 28 -9.64 5.07 -3.74
C GLU A 28 -8.14 5.23 -3.45
N ALA A 29 -7.58 6.39 -3.81
CA ALA A 29 -6.18 6.69 -3.52
C ALA A 29 -5.87 6.68 -2.00
N LEU A 30 -6.80 7.17 -1.17
CA LEU A 30 -6.69 7.11 0.28
C LEU A 30 -6.74 5.69 0.83
N LYS A 31 -7.62 4.83 0.29
CA LYS A 31 -7.66 3.40 0.68
C LYS A 31 -6.32 2.72 0.42
N MET A 32 -5.74 2.96 -0.76
CA MET A 32 -4.43 2.39 -1.10
C MET A 32 -3.31 2.95 -0.23
N LEU A 33 -3.32 4.26 0.07
CA LEU A 33 -2.32 4.86 0.96
C LEU A 33 -2.34 4.19 2.35
N ARG A 34 -3.53 4.01 2.93
CA ARG A 34 -3.70 3.32 4.23
C ARG A 34 -3.17 1.90 4.20
N GLN A 35 -3.43 1.16 3.11
CA GLN A 35 -2.92 -0.19 2.94
C GLN A 35 -1.39 -0.23 2.90
N ILE A 36 -0.77 0.71 2.19
CA ILE A 36 0.69 0.84 2.13
C ILE A 36 1.27 1.17 3.51
N GLU A 37 0.68 2.12 4.24
CA GLU A 37 1.08 2.47 5.60
C GLU A 37 0.99 1.28 6.54
N PHE A 38 -0.13 0.55 6.52
CA PHE A 38 -0.29 -0.68 7.28
C PHE A 38 0.86 -1.67 7.02
N PHE A 39 1.17 -1.95 5.75
CA PHE A 39 2.27 -2.86 5.42
C PHE A 39 3.67 -2.32 5.74
N LYS A 40 3.87 -1.00 5.76
CA LYS A 40 5.13 -0.39 6.25
C LYS A 40 5.32 -0.70 7.73
N HIS A 41 4.29 -0.51 8.55
CA HIS A 41 4.35 -0.81 9.98
C HIS A 41 4.52 -2.32 10.24
N LEU A 42 3.88 -3.18 9.43
CA LEU A 42 4.07 -4.63 9.55
C LEU A 42 5.49 -5.12 9.17
N LYS A 43 6.27 -4.35 8.39
CA LYS A 43 7.63 -4.76 8.02
C LYS A 43 8.55 -4.84 9.26
N GLY A 44 8.23 -4.12 10.35
CA GLY A 44 8.91 -4.21 11.64
C GLY A 44 8.61 -5.48 12.44
N SER A 45 7.63 -6.29 12.03
CA SER A 45 7.22 -7.53 12.73
C SER A 45 7.49 -8.78 11.87
N PRO A 46 8.75 -9.28 11.83
CA PRO A 46 9.14 -10.41 10.99
C PRO A 46 8.34 -11.70 11.29
N GLY A 47 7.91 -11.90 12.55
CA GLY A 47 7.07 -13.03 12.95
C GLY A 47 5.68 -13.03 12.28
N LEU A 48 5.05 -11.87 12.17
CA LEU A 48 3.72 -11.75 11.57
C LEU A 48 3.73 -12.02 10.06
N ARG A 49 4.77 -11.56 9.36
CA ARG A 49 4.96 -11.86 7.92
C ARG A 49 5.07 -13.36 7.67
N LYS A 50 5.83 -14.08 8.50
CA LYS A 50 5.95 -15.55 8.41
C LYS A 50 4.60 -16.23 8.70
N ALA A 51 3.87 -15.77 9.71
CA ALA A 51 2.56 -16.32 10.07
C ALA A 51 1.50 -16.13 8.96
N LEU A 52 1.41 -14.92 8.39
CA LEU A 52 0.48 -14.63 7.28
C LEU A 52 0.79 -15.46 6.03
N ARG A 53 2.07 -15.61 5.67
CA ARG A 53 2.51 -16.44 4.54
C ARG A 53 2.25 -17.93 4.77
N LYS A 54 2.46 -18.44 5.99
CA LYS A 54 2.13 -19.83 6.35
C LYS A 54 0.63 -20.07 6.23
N LYS A 55 -0.20 -19.12 6.70
CA LYS A 55 -1.67 -19.22 6.63
C LYS A 55 -2.17 -19.19 5.19
N SER A 56 -1.61 -18.35 4.30
CA SER A 56 -2.00 -18.35 2.88
C SER A 56 -1.60 -19.62 2.12
N LEU A 57 -0.55 -20.34 2.56
CA LEU A 57 -0.15 -21.62 1.99
C LEU A 57 -0.99 -22.80 2.50
N ALA A 58 -1.60 -22.68 3.67
CA ALA A 58 -2.44 -23.71 4.28
C ALA A 58 -3.92 -23.68 3.82
N VAL A 59 -4.33 -22.63 3.11
CA VAL A 59 -5.70 -22.46 2.57
C VAL A 59 -5.76 -22.84 1.08
N LYS A 60 -4.70 -23.49 0.58
CA LYS A 60 -4.56 -23.94 -0.81
C LYS A 60 -4.62 -25.47 -0.85
#